data_AF-A0A947FJM7-F1
#
_entry.id   AF-A0A947FJM7-F1
#
_cell.length_a   1.000
_cell.length_b   1.000
_cell.length_c   1.000
_cell.angle_alpha   90.00
_cell.angle_beta   90.00
_cell.angle_gamma   90.00
#
_symmetry.space_group_name_H-M   'P 1'
#
loop_
_entity.id
_entity.type
_entity.pdbx_description
1 polymer ?
#
loop_
_entity_poly.entity_id
_entity_poly.type
_entity_poly.pdbx_seq_one_letter_code
_entity_poly.pdbx_strand_id
1 'polypeptide(L)'
;LYGSKFHGLRQSRGQQGMGISAAGMYGQLTPARPMRILSRIEDEKRASEMLVSIDTSRNRPDIHRKRRVAWRKRHGTRVEVEMEGRYSHGEHSVEMYLKQTAIANPHVTLRFTNPSGKKLVFRRSTDVLPPLPGRIKPHPHGVELGQLIQMLHDTPSRTLRRFLEDDFSRIGVKTAAKIIERTRGRLTERSNPRRIAHSQATQLHRAIRREKILAPRTDCLVPIGEERLLEGLRKELDADFFFVVTRPPAVYRGNSFQVEVGIAWGRPGRAVLAVDAEGRIVRRHKRKSAKIGPAEKRSAEDPARVLRFANRVPLLYQRSSCAITKSVKQTNWRGYGLRQQKGSLPVAPMVIVAHVASVWVPFTSESKEAVSALPEITHELVLALQEAGRKLASHIHRDEQLEREYEKRTYIESYLPHVGAGLQEILALSDEERDRTVERLDTILHTSRQSKAKQT
;
A
#
# COMPACT_ATOMS: atom_id res chain seq x y z
N LEU A 1 30.00 1.16 -3.65
CA LEU A 1 28.78 0.64 -2.98
C LEU A 1 28.66 -0.85 -3.28
N TYR A 2 28.52 -1.70 -2.26
CA TYR A 2 28.36 -3.15 -2.43
C TYR A 2 26.95 -3.56 -2.02
N GLY A 3 26.29 -4.44 -2.77
CA GLY A 3 24.95 -4.91 -2.41
C GLY A 3 24.29 -5.80 -3.45
N SER A 4 23.48 -6.75 -2.97
CA SER A 4 22.72 -7.70 -3.79
C SER A 4 21.63 -7.05 -4.68
N LYS A 5 21.41 -5.73 -4.52
CA LYS A 5 20.38 -4.95 -5.19
C LYS A 5 20.88 -4.13 -6.39
N PHE A 6 22.20 -3.99 -6.56
CA PHE A 6 22.79 -3.18 -7.64
C PHE A 6 22.78 -3.88 -9.00
N HIS A 7 22.77 -5.22 -9.00
CA HIS A 7 23.05 -6.02 -10.20
C HIS A 7 21.79 -6.56 -10.89
N GLY A 8 20.60 -6.04 -10.58
CA GLY A 8 19.37 -6.47 -11.26
C GLY A 8 18.14 -5.66 -10.87
N LEU A 9 17.31 -5.35 -11.87
CA LEU A 9 16.02 -4.71 -11.65
C LEU A 9 15.04 -5.74 -11.09
N ARG A 10 14.61 -5.50 -9.86
CA ARG A 10 13.66 -6.36 -9.13
C ARG A 10 12.95 -5.50 -8.10
N GLN A 11 11.66 -5.75 -7.91
CA GLN A 11 10.92 -5.10 -6.83
C GLN A 11 11.58 -5.37 -5.48
N SER A 12 11.90 -4.30 -4.76
CA SER A 12 12.50 -4.37 -3.43
C SER A 12 12.11 -3.16 -2.59
N ARG A 13 12.20 -3.31 -1.26
CA ARG A 13 11.86 -2.25 -0.30
C ARG A 13 12.79 -1.04 -0.38
N GLY A 14 14.05 -1.23 -0.74
CA GLY A 14 15.05 -0.15 -0.80
C GLY A 14 15.94 -0.30 -2.01
N GLN A 15 16.16 0.79 -2.74
CA GLN A 15 16.73 0.77 -4.10
C GLN A 15 18.27 0.75 -4.13
N GLN A 16 18.95 1.71 -3.51
CA GLN A 16 20.41 1.91 -3.67
C GLN A 16 21.27 1.25 -2.57
N GLY A 17 20.70 0.45 -1.67
CA GLY A 17 21.49 -0.26 -0.65
C GLY A 17 22.22 0.60 0.40
N MET A 18 21.97 1.90 0.50
CA MET A 18 22.68 2.80 1.42
C MET A 18 22.13 2.83 2.86
N GLY A 19 20.92 2.34 3.09
CA GLY A 19 20.17 2.62 4.33
C GLY A 19 20.87 2.21 5.61
N ILE A 20 21.33 0.96 5.71
CA ILE A 20 21.99 0.47 6.93
C ILE A 20 23.38 1.08 7.11
N SER A 21 24.10 1.35 6.02
CA SER A 21 25.40 2.01 6.06
C SER A 21 25.27 3.44 6.59
N ALA A 22 24.24 4.18 6.17
CA ALA A 22 23.97 5.52 6.70
C ALA A 22 23.65 5.50 8.20
N ALA A 23 22.84 4.54 8.66
CA ALA A 23 22.57 4.37 10.09
C ALA A 23 23.84 4.04 10.88
N GLY A 24 24.70 3.14 10.36
CA GLY A 24 25.97 2.79 10.97
C GLY A 24 26.95 3.98 11.05
N MET A 25 27.06 4.77 9.97
CA MET A 25 27.88 5.98 9.97
C MET A 25 27.36 7.01 10.98
N TYR A 26 26.05 7.24 11.04
CA TYR A 26 25.48 8.18 12.01
C TYR A 26 25.69 7.74 13.46
N GLY A 27 25.56 6.44 13.74
CA GLY A 27 25.87 5.87 15.05
C GLY A 27 27.37 5.84 15.39
N GLN A 28 28.25 5.86 14.40
CA GLN A 28 29.69 6.07 14.63
C GLN A 28 30.00 7.54 14.90
N LEU A 29 29.28 8.49 14.28
CA LEU A 29 29.56 9.92 14.43
C LEU A 29 29.08 10.49 15.76
N THR A 30 27.95 9.99 16.29
CA THR A 30 27.32 10.58 17.48
C THR A 30 27.96 10.06 18.78
N PRO A 31 27.82 8.77 19.18
CA PRO A 31 28.46 8.23 20.38
C PRO A 31 29.88 7.65 20.17
N ALA A 32 30.47 7.74 18.96
CA ALA A 32 31.76 7.12 18.64
C ALA A 32 31.83 5.59 18.87
N ARG A 33 30.68 4.89 18.77
CA ARG A 33 30.60 3.44 19.00
C ARG A 33 30.44 2.66 17.70
N PRO A 34 31.15 1.52 17.54
CA PRO A 34 31.00 0.69 16.36
C PRO A 34 29.65 -0.04 16.36
N MET A 35 29.11 -0.30 15.17
CA MET A 35 27.91 -1.11 15.01
C MET A 35 28.21 -2.56 15.37
N ARG A 36 27.35 -3.16 16.20
CA ARG A 36 27.46 -4.57 16.58
C ARG A 36 26.53 -5.43 15.75
N ILE A 37 27.10 -6.40 15.05
CA ILE A 37 26.38 -7.32 14.17
C ILE A 37 26.55 -8.73 14.72
N LEU A 38 25.44 -9.43 14.94
CA LEU A 38 25.41 -10.83 15.34
C LEU A 38 24.60 -11.61 14.31
N SER A 39 25.22 -12.54 13.61
CA SER A 39 24.59 -13.31 12.53
C SER A 39 24.88 -14.80 12.63
N ARG A 40 23.87 -15.64 12.36
CA ARG A 40 24.02 -17.10 12.32
C ARG A 40 23.21 -17.68 11.16
N ILE A 41 23.88 -18.45 10.31
CA ILE A 41 23.24 -19.24 9.25
C ILE A 41 22.70 -20.53 9.88
N GLU A 42 21.65 -21.11 9.31
CA GLU A 42 20.93 -22.25 9.89
C GLU A 42 21.83 -23.47 10.18
N ASP A 43 22.80 -23.73 9.30
CA ASP A 43 23.73 -24.85 9.41
C ASP A 43 24.93 -24.58 10.33
N GLU A 44 25.06 -23.35 10.86
CA GLU A 44 26.18 -22.99 11.74
C GLU A 44 25.86 -23.20 13.22
N LYS A 45 26.75 -23.91 13.92
CA LYS A 45 26.65 -24.15 15.38
C LYS A 45 26.75 -22.87 16.23
N ARG A 46 27.55 -21.89 15.78
CA ARG A 46 27.85 -20.64 16.52
C ARG A 46 27.62 -19.41 15.65
N ALA A 47 27.09 -18.35 16.24
CA ALA A 47 26.90 -17.07 15.56
C ALA A 47 28.25 -16.35 15.38
N SER A 48 28.41 -15.62 14.28
CA SER A 48 29.49 -14.66 14.11
C SER A 48 29.08 -13.32 14.70
N GLU A 49 29.84 -12.85 15.69
CA GLU A 49 29.74 -11.50 16.24
C GLU A 49 30.84 -10.62 15.63
N MET A 50 30.46 -9.46 15.13
CA MET A 50 31.35 -8.47 14.54
C MET A 50 31.08 -7.08 15.13
N LEU A 51 32.15 -6.33 15.43
CA LEU A 51 32.09 -4.90 15.70
C LEU A 51 32.66 -4.19 14.47
N VAL A 52 31.82 -3.41 13.79
CA VAL A 52 32.13 -2.82 12.49
C VAL A 52 31.96 -1.31 12.56
N SER A 53 33.00 -0.59 12.14
CA SER A 53 32.95 0.83 11.81
C SER A 53 33.21 1.03 10.32
N ILE A 54 32.98 2.24 9.82
CA ILE A 54 33.21 2.60 8.42
C ILE A 54 34.29 3.66 8.37
N ASP A 55 35.37 3.36 7.66
CA ASP A 55 36.39 4.33 7.27
C ASP A 55 35.86 5.10 6.06
N THR A 56 35.38 6.32 6.31
CA THR A 56 34.78 7.20 5.30
C THR A 56 35.80 7.71 4.29
N SER A 57 37.08 7.80 4.68
CA SER A 57 38.16 8.29 3.80
C SER A 57 38.51 7.27 2.71
N ARG A 58 38.55 5.98 3.07
CA ARG A 58 38.88 4.87 2.15
C ARG A 58 37.65 4.09 1.67
N ASN A 59 36.46 4.48 2.12
CA ASN A 59 35.19 3.83 1.80
C ASN A 59 35.23 2.30 2.02
N ARG A 60 35.74 1.87 3.18
CA ARG A 60 35.91 0.46 3.54
C ARG A 60 35.47 0.19 4.98
N PRO A 61 34.98 -1.03 5.29
CA PRO A 61 34.68 -1.39 6.66
C PRO A 61 35.97 -1.57 7.45
N ASP A 62 35.97 -1.14 8.71
CA ASP A 62 36.99 -1.50 9.70
C ASP A 62 36.36 -2.44 10.74
N ILE A 63 37.00 -3.59 10.95
CA ILE A 63 36.47 -4.67 11.80
C ILE A 63 37.32 -4.73 13.06
N HIS A 64 36.85 -4.06 14.12
CA HIS A 64 37.56 -4.02 15.39
C HIS A 64 37.56 -5.37 16.12
N ARG A 65 36.52 -6.18 15.91
CA ARG A 65 36.38 -7.48 16.56
C ARG A 65 35.58 -8.44 15.70
N LYS A 66 36.03 -9.69 15.62
CA LYS A 66 35.30 -10.79 15.01
C LYS A 66 35.49 -12.05 15.86
N ARG A 67 34.40 -12.64 16.38
CA ARG A 67 34.45 -13.89 17.16
C ARG A 67 33.21 -14.75 16.94
N ARG A 68 33.33 -16.05 17.23
CA ARG A 68 32.20 -17.00 17.24
C ARG A 68 31.61 -17.08 18.64
N VAL A 69 30.31 -16.83 18.80
CA VAL A 69 29.62 -16.86 20.09
C VAL A 69 28.42 -17.79 20.06
N ALA A 70 28.06 -18.35 21.23
CA ALA A 70 26.82 -19.09 21.39
C ALA A 70 25.63 -18.13 21.22
N TRP A 71 24.61 -18.54 20.47
CA TRP A 71 23.40 -17.75 20.27
C TRP A 71 22.17 -18.64 20.27
N ARG A 72 21.16 -18.27 21.07
CA ARG A 72 19.98 -19.11 21.33
C ARG A 72 19.11 -19.37 20.09
N LYS A 73 19.10 -18.47 19.10
CA LYS A 73 18.24 -18.59 17.91
C LYS A 73 18.85 -19.54 16.88
N ARG A 74 18.02 -20.33 16.17
CA ARG A 74 18.47 -21.27 15.14
C ARG A 74 19.22 -20.59 13.98
N HIS A 75 18.75 -19.42 13.56
CA HIS A 75 19.34 -18.60 12.51
C HIS A 75 18.87 -17.15 12.64
N GLY A 76 19.51 -16.24 11.89
CA GLY A 76 19.09 -14.86 11.70
C GLY A 76 20.21 -13.84 11.90
N THR A 77 19.84 -12.56 11.87
CA THR A 77 20.77 -11.43 12.06
C THR A 77 20.19 -10.45 13.06
N ARG A 78 21.01 -9.98 13.99
CA ARG A 78 20.75 -8.88 14.92
C ARG A 78 21.76 -7.78 14.65
N VAL A 79 21.28 -6.55 14.52
CA VAL A 79 22.10 -5.36 14.33
C VAL A 79 21.78 -4.41 15.47
N GLU A 80 22.82 -3.91 16.14
CA GLU A 80 22.73 -2.93 17.20
C GLU A 80 23.53 -1.70 16.79
N VAL A 81 22.87 -0.55 16.81
CA VAL A 81 23.47 0.75 16.56
C VAL A 81 23.04 1.66 17.68
N GLU A 82 24.01 2.27 18.35
CA GLU A 82 23.78 3.33 19.32
C GLU A 82 23.91 4.66 18.58
N MET A 83 22.98 5.58 18.82
CA MET A 83 22.96 6.88 18.16
C MET A 83 22.24 7.89 19.04
N GLU A 84 22.61 9.16 18.92
CA GLU A 84 21.84 10.25 19.50
C GLU A 84 20.55 10.46 18.71
N GLY A 85 19.44 10.67 19.41
CA GLY A 85 18.16 10.88 18.74
C GLY A 85 17.02 11.17 19.71
N ARG A 86 15.95 11.74 19.17
CA ARG A 86 14.73 12.04 19.93
C ARG A 86 13.66 11.00 19.62
N TYR A 87 13.19 10.30 20.65
CA TYR A 87 12.05 9.41 20.51
C TYR A 87 10.75 10.22 20.50
N SER A 88 10.06 10.23 19.36
CA SER A 88 8.81 10.97 19.16
C SER A 88 7.60 10.04 19.14
N HIS A 89 6.46 10.59 19.56
CA HIS A 89 5.15 9.94 19.48
C HIS A 89 4.26 10.59 18.41
N GLY A 90 3.17 9.92 18.05
CA GLY A 90 2.17 10.41 17.10
C GLY A 90 2.27 9.81 15.71
N GLU A 91 1.76 10.51 14.70
CA GLU A 91 1.60 10.00 13.33
C GLU A 91 2.92 9.72 12.59
N HIS A 92 4.02 10.30 13.05
CA HIS A 92 5.36 10.10 12.51
C HIS A 92 6.25 9.25 13.42
N SER A 93 5.66 8.50 14.36
CA SER A 93 6.42 7.71 15.31
C SER A 93 6.84 6.34 14.78
N VAL A 94 7.79 5.71 15.48
CA VAL A 94 8.23 4.33 15.21
C VAL A 94 7.06 3.36 15.36
N GLU A 95 6.19 3.53 16.35
CA GLU A 95 5.01 2.69 16.52
C GLU A 95 4.07 2.77 15.32
N MET A 96 3.88 3.98 14.77
CA MET A 96 3.01 4.17 13.60
C MET A 96 3.63 3.53 12.35
N TYR A 97 4.95 3.62 12.18
CA TYR A 97 5.67 2.91 11.12
C TYR A 97 5.46 1.40 11.21
N LEU A 98 5.60 0.83 12.41
CA LEU A 98 5.44 -0.61 12.63
C LEU A 98 3.98 -1.07 12.45
N LYS A 99 3.00 -0.27 12.91
CA LYS A 99 1.57 -0.53 12.68
C LYS A 99 1.26 -0.58 11.19
N GLN A 100 1.69 0.42 10.42
CA GLN A 100 1.49 0.43 8.96
C GLN A 100 2.26 -0.70 8.27
N THR A 101 3.45 -1.05 8.75
CA THR A 101 4.22 -2.19 8.24
C THR A 101 3.47 -3.51 8.45
N ALA A 102 2.79 -3.68 9.60
CA ALA A 102 1.97 -4.85 9.87
C ALA A 102 0.75 -4.95 8.94
N ILE A 103 0.14 -3.82 8.56
CA ILE A 103 -0.94 -3.76 7.56
C ILE A 103 -0.44 -4.24 6.19
N ALA A 104 0.69 -3.70 5.71
CA ALA A 104 1.22 -4.03 4.40
C ALA A 104 1.90 -5.42 4.31
N ASN A 105 2.16 -6.05 5.45
CA ASN A 105 2.86 -7.34 5.54
C ASN A 105 2.15 -8.27 6.55
N PRO A 106 0.94 -8.77 6.22
CA PRO A 106 0.13 -9.57 7.15
C PRO A 106 0.80 -10.89 7.61
N HIS A 107 1.81 -11.36 6.87
CA HIS A 107 2.59 -12.56 7.16
C HIS A 107 3.69 -12.37 8.23
N VAL A 108 3.97 -11.13 8.67
CA VAL A 108 5.03 -10.88 9.66
C VAL A 108 4.49 -10.74 11.07
N THR A 109 5.31 -11.14 12.06
CA THR A 109 5.07 -10.81 13.46
C THR A 109 6.14 -9.83 13.92
N LEU A 110 5.72 -8.63 14.31
CA LEU A 110 6.61 -7.57 14.79
C LEU A 110 6.49 -7.49 16.31
N ARG A 111 7.63 -7.55 17.00
CA ARG A 111 7.73 -7.33 18.45
C ARG A 111 8.60 -6.10 18.66
N PHE A 112 8.05 -5.11 19.34
CA PHE A 112 8.69 -3.84 19.60
C PHE A 112 8.71 -3.55 21.08
N THR A 113 9.81 -3.02 21.58
CA THR A 113 9.94 -2.51 22.94
C THR A 113 10.45 -1.10 22.83
N ASN A 114 9.67 -0.13 23.29
CA ASN A 114 10.05 1.27 23.22
C ASN A 114 11.07 1.62 24.33
N PRO A 115 11.63 2.84 24.35
CA PRO A 115 12.56 3.27 25.39
C PRO A 115 11.98 3.22 26.82
N SER A 116 10.66 3.35 26.97
CA SER A 116 9.99 3.26 28.27
C SER A 116 9.71 1.81 28.73
N GLY A 117 10.19 0.80 27.99
CA GLY A 117 9.96 -0.62 28.30
C GLY A 117 8.59 -1.18 27.90
N LYS A 118 7.69 -0.36 27.33
CA LYS A 118 6.39 -0.80 26.83
C LYS A 118 6.56 -1.74 25.63
N LYS A 119 5.97 -2.93 25.74
CA LYS A 119 6.01 -3.96 24.70
C LYS A 119 4.77 -3.86 23.81
N LEU A 120 5.00 -3.79 22.50
CA LEU A 120 3.96 -3.86 21.47
C LEU A 120 4.21 -5.09 20.60
N VAL A 121 3.13 -5.83 20.32
CA VAL A 121 3.21 -7.05 19.50
C VAL A 121 2.14 -7.00 18.41
N PHE A 122 2.59 -6.87 17.16
CA PHE A 122 1.75 -6.99 15.97
C PHE A 122 1.90 -8.42 15.46
N ARG A 123 0.93 -9.29 15.77
CA ARG A 123 0.96 -10.71 15.34
C ARG A 123 0.75 -10.82 13.83
N ARG A 124 1.15 -11.92 13.19
CA ARG A 124 0.75 -12.20 11.81
C ARG A 124 -0.74 -12.55 11.74
N SER A 125 -1.40 -12.32 10.60
CA SER A 125 -2.76 -12.81 10.30
C SER A 125 -2.77 -14.01 9.35
N THR A 126 -1.67 -14.23 8.63
CA THR A 126 -1.52 -15.33 7.68
C THR A 126 -0.13 -15.93 7.78
N ASP A 127 -0.01 -17.21 7.47
CA ASP A 127 1.28 -17.90 7.31
C ASP A 127 1.70 -17.99 5.84
N VAL A 128 0.85 -17.55 4.91
CA VAL A 128 1.14 -17.53 3.47
C VAL A 128 2.17 -16.45 3.16
N LEU A 129 3.32 -16.87 2.65
CA LEU A 129 4.38 -15.96 2.22
C LEU A 129 4.09 -15.38 0.83
N PRO A 130 4.43 -14.10 0.58
CA PRO A 130 4.36 -13.56 -0.76
C PRO A 130 5.39 -14.24 -1.68
N PRO A 131 5.10 -14.36 -2.99
CA PRO A 131 6.07 -14.91 -3.94
C PRO A 131 7.33 -14.04 -3.99
N LEU A 132 8.47 -14.66 -4.34
CA LEU A 132 9.72 -13.93 -4.50
C LEU A 132 9.67 -13.11 -5.80
N PRO A 133 9.96 -11.80 -5.75
CA PRO A 133 9.97 -11.00 -6.96
C PRO A 133 11.09 -11.45 -7.89
N GLY A 134 10.75 -11.68 -9.15
CA GLY A 134 11.67 -12.07 -10.21
C GLY A 134 12.63 -10.94 -10.58
N ARG A 135 13.83 -11.29 -11.06
CA ARG A 135 14.73 -10.32 -11.70
C ARG A 135 14.30 -10.12 -13.15
N ILE A 136 14.33 -8.87 -13.60
CA ILE A 136 14.07 -8.52 -14.99
C ILE A 136 15.24 -7.72 -15.59
N LYS A 137 15.34 -7.79 -16.92
CA LYS A 137 16.18 -6.90 -17.72
C LYS A 137 15.51 -5.52 -17.82
N PRO A 138 16.28 -4.43 -17.95
CA PRO A 138 15.72 -3.10 -18.17
C PRO A 138 14.90 -3.03 -19.45
N HIS A 139 13.82 -2.26 -19.41
CA HIS A 139 13.10 -1.91 -20.62
C HIS A 139 13.80 -0.75 -21.33
N PRO A 140 13.96 -0.79 -22.67
CA PRO A 140 14.69 0.25 -23.42
C PRO A 140 14.15 1.67 -23.18
N HIS A 141 12.82 1.86 -23.17
CA HIS A 141 12.20 3.16 -22.89
C HIS A 141 12.45 3.71 -21.47
N GLY A 142 12.95 2.89 -20.54
CA GLY A 142 13.24 3.30 -19.16
C GLY A 142 14.71 3.56 -18.88
N VAL A 143 15.58 3.43 -19.89
CA VAL A 143 17.01 3.66 -19.74
C VAL A 143 17.37 5.07 -20.20
N GLU A 144 17.99 5.82 -19.31
CA GLU A 144 18.53 7.15 -19.60
C GLU A 144 19.86 7.06 -20.35
N LEU A 145 20.26 8.12 -21.04
CA LEU A 145 21.47 8.13 -21.89
C LEU A 145 22.73 7.71 -21.12
N GLY A 146 22.94 8.23 -19.91
CA GLY A 146 24.11 7.87 -19.09
C GLY A 146 24.13 6.39 -18.73
N GLN A 147 22.97 5.82 -18.39
CA GLN A 147 22.85 4.39 -18.10
C GLN A 147 23.06 3.55 -19.36
N LEU A 148 22.57 3.98 -20.53
CA LEU A 148 22.82 3.31 -21.80
C LEU A 148 24.33 3.25 -22.11
N ILE A 149 25.05 4.35 -21.90
CA ILE A 149 26.51 4.41 -22.11
C ILE A 149 27.22 3.44 -21.17
N GLN A 150 26.84 3.42 -19.89
CA GLN A 150 27.40 2.46 -18.93
C GLN A 150 27.14 1.01 -19.35
N MET A 151 25.90 0.70 -19.78
CA MET A 151 25.54 -0.64 -20.27
C MET A 151 26.35 -1.04 -21.51
N LEU A 152 26.58 -0.11 -22.45
CA LEU A 152 27.40 -0.35 -23.63
C LEU A 152 28.86 -0.70 -23.28
N HIS A 153 29.39 -0.13 -22.21
CA HIS A 153 30.74 -0.41 -21.73
C HIS A 153 30.81 -1.77 -20.99
N ASP A 154 29.84 -2.04 -20.12
CA ASP A 154 29.88 -3.19 -19.21
C ASP A 154 29.36 -4.49 -19.84
N THR A 155 28.64 -4.42 -20.96
CA THR A 155 28.06 -5.60 -21.60
C THR A 155 29.12 -6.63 -22.00
N PRO A 156 28.84 -7.95 -21.83
CA PRO A 156 29.67 -9.01 -22.40
C PRO A 156 29.47 -9.16 -23.92
N SER A 157 28.44 -8.54 -24.50
CA SER A 157 28.10 -8.65 -25.92
C SER A 157 29.16 -8.03 -26.82
N ARG A 158 29.55 -8.77 -27.88
CA ARG A 158 30.55 -8.31 -28.86
C ARG A 158 29.97 -7.47 -30.00
N THR A 159 28.65 -7.52 -30.21
CA THR A 159 27.96 -6.83 -31.29
C THR A 159 26.77 -6.04 -30.76
N LEU A 160 26.44 -4.93 -31.40
CA LEU A 160 25.34 -4.04 -31.02
C LEU A 160 23.99 -4.75 -31.09
N ARG A 161 23.79 -5.61 -32.09
CA ARG A 161 22.57 -6.42 -32.16
C ARG A 161 22.41 -7.32 -30.93
N ARG A 162 23.45 -8.08 -30.55
CA ARG A 162 23.40 -8.95 -29.36
C ARG A 162 23.21 -8.15 -28.09
N PHE A 163 23.88 -7.02 -27.95
CA PHE A 163 23.66 -6.11 -26.82
C PHE A 163 22.18 -5.72 -26.66
N LEU A 164 21.52 -5.32 -27.75
CA LEU A 164 20.11 -4.95 -27.70
C LEU A 164 19.20 -6.14 -27.32
N GLU A 165 19.49 -7.34 -27.80
CA GLU A 165 18.71 -8.57 -27.50
C GLU A 165 18.98 -9.12 -26.07
N ASP A 166 20.23 -9.10 -25.64
CA ASP A 166 20.69 -9.77 -24.41
C ASP A 166 20.59 -8.87 -23.18
N ASP A 167 20.75 -7.55 -23.31
CA ASP A 167 20.77 -6.65 -22.15
C ASP A 167 19.42 -5.96 -21.88
N PHE A 168 18.49 -5.98 -22.83
CA PHE A 168 17.16 -5.38 -22.67
C PHE A 168 16.02 -6.39 -22.68
N SER A 169 14.92 -6.03 -22.01
CA SER A 169 13.66 -6.76 -22.13
C SER A 169 12.94 -6.36 -23.42
N ARG A 170 12.17 -7.29 -24.01
CA ARG A 170 11.26 -7.04 -25.13
C ARG A 170 11.90 -6.59 -26.45
N ILE A 171 13.21 -6.76 -26.60
CA ILE A 171 13.89 -6.63 -27.88
C ILE A 171 14.14 -8.02 -28.46
N GLY A 172 13.62 -8.27 -29.65
CA GLY A 172 14.02 -9.41 -30.49
C GLY A 172 14.78 -8.94 -31.73
N VAL A 173 15.25 -9.89 -32.53
CA VAL A 173 16.08 -9.66 -33.74
C VAL A 173 15.51 -8.56 -34.64
N LYS A 174 14.21 -8.64 -34.99
CA LYS A 174 13.57 -7.66 -35.89
C LYS A 174 13.51 -6.25 -35.29
N THR A 175 13.28 -6.14 -33.99
CA THR A 175 13.22 -4.85 -33.29
C THR A 175 14.62 -4.25 -33.16
N ALA A 176 15.63 -5.07 -32.85
CA ALA A 176 17.03 -4.64 -32.79
C ALA A 176 17.49 -4.07 -34.14
N ALA A 177 17.21 -4.77 -35.25
CA ALA A 177 17.52 -4.29 -36.60
C ALA A 177 16.88 -2.92 -36.89
N LYS A 178 15.57 -2.77 -36.62
CA LYS A 178 14.86 -1.49 -36.79
C LYS A 178 15.44 -0.35 -35.97
N ILE A 179 15.82 -0.62 -34.71
CA ILE A 179 16.47 0.39 -33.84
C ILE A 179 17.79 0.85 -34.48
N ILE A 180 18.59 -0.09 -34.99
CA ILE A 180 19.88 0.20 -35.61
C ILE A 180 19.70 0.97 -36.92
N GLU A 181 18.77 0.58 -37.79
CA GLU A 181 18.44 1.30 -39.03
C GLU A 181 18.07 2.75 -38.77
N ARG A 182 17.30 3.03 -37.70
CA ARG A 182 16.93 4.40 -37.29
C ARG A 182 18.09 5.28 -36.87
N THR A 183 19.29 4.72 -36.66
CA THR A 183 20.52 5.49 -36.43
C THR A 183 21.09 6.11 -37.71
N ARG A 184 20.43 5.92 -38.86
CA ARG A 184 20.78 6.51 -40.17
C ARG A 184 22.22 6.18 -40.59
N GLY A 185 22.59 4.91 -40.49
CA GLY A 185 23.88 4.39 -40.95
C GLY A 185 25.08 4.66 -40.03
N ARG A 186 24.89 5.38 -38.91
CA ARG A 186 25.99 5.66 -37.96
C ARG A 186 26.42 4.44 -37.13
N LEU A 187 25.54 3.45 -37.01
CA LEU A 187 25.76 2.19 -36.32
C LEU A 187 25.27 1.04 -37.20
N THR A 188 25.91 -0.11 -37.06
CA THR A 188 25.56 -1.36 -37.76
C THR A 188 25.32 -2.47 -36.75
N GLU A 189 24.72 -3.58 -37.18
CA GLU A 189 24.51 -4.75 -36.30
C GLU A 189 25.82 -5.29 -35.70
N ARG A 190 26.92 -5.15 -36.44
CA ARG A 190 28.26 -5.63 -36.05
C ARG A 190 29.08 -4.60 -35.27
N SER A 191 28.58 -3.37 -35.10
CA SER A 191 29.25 -2.36 -34.30
C SER A 191 29.54 -2.90 -32.89
N ASN A 192 30.77 -2.70 -32.40
CA ASN A 192 31.16 -3.16 -31.07
C ASN A 192 30.58 -2.21 -30.01
N PRO A 193 29.74 -2.67 -29.06
CA PRO A 193 29.13 -1.83 -28.03
C PRO A 193 30.13 -0.96 -27.26
N ARG A 194 31.30 -1.52 -26.91
CA ARG A 194 32.33 -0.86 -26.09
C ARG A 194 33.09 0.24 -26.84
N ARG A 195 32.95 0.31 -28.16
CA ARG A 195 33.59 1.33 -29.02
C ARG A 195 32.62 2.40 -29.51
N ILE A 196 31.36 2.38 -29.05
CA ILE A 196 30.37 3.38 -29.43
C ILE A 196 30.69 4.72 -28.75
N ALA A 197 30.94 5.74 -29.56
CA ALA A 197 31.21 7.09 -29.06
C ALA A 197 29.95 7.74 -28.46
N HIS A 198 30.13 8.75 -27.61
CA HIS A 198 29.02 9.46 -26.95
C HIS A 198 27.95 9.99 -27.93
N SER A 199 28.40 10.56 -29.06
CA SER A 199 27.51 11.08 -30.10
C SER A 199 26.69 9.98 -30.80
N GLN A 200 27.26 8.78 -30.94
CA GLN A 200 26.56 7.60 -31.47
C GLN A 200 25.60 7.01 -30.44
N ALA A 201 25.99 6.95 -29.16
CA ALA A 201 25.13 6.51 -28.06
C ALA A 201 23.89 7.41 -27.91
N THR A 202 24.05 8.72 -28.09
CA THR A 202 22.94 9.69 -28.09
C THR A 202 21.94 9.40 -29.22
N GLN A 203 22.43 9.02 -30.40
CA GLN A 203 21.58 8.68 -31.53
C GLN A 203 20.88 7.34 -31.34
N LEU A 204 21.59 6.34 -30.80
CA LEU A 204 20.99 5.07 -30.41
C LEU A 204 19.87 5.28 -29.39
N HIS A 205 20.08 6.12 -28.37
CA HIS A 205 19.05 6.46 -27.37
C HIS A 205 17.82 7.11 -28.01
N ARG A 206 18.02 8.06 -28.91
CA ARG A 206 16.92 8.69 -29.68
C ARG A 206 16.20 7.68 -30.58
N ALA A 207 16.92 6.75 -31.18
CA ALA A 207 16.35 5.69 -32.01
C ALA A 207 15.46 4.75 -31.17
N ILE A 208 15.95 4.32 -30.00
CA ILE A 208 15.19 3.51 -29.03
C ILE A 208 13.88 4.21 -28.64
N ARG A 209 13.92 5.52 -28.34
CA ARG A 209 12.72 6.28 -27.94
C ARG A 209 11.68 6.42 -29.05
N ARG A 210 12.08 6.34 -30.32
CA ARG A 210 11.18 6.46 -31.48
C ARG A 210 10.63 5.11 -31.96
N GLU A 211 11.29 4.01 -31.63
CA GLU A 211 10.82 2.69 -32.02
C GLU A 211 9.67 2.24 -31.12
N LYS A 212 8.67 1.57 -31.72
CA LYS A 212 7.55 1.01 -30.98
C LYS A 212 7.96 -0.35 -30.41
N ILE A 213 8.26 -0.38 -29.12
CA ILE A 213 8.67 -1.59 -28.39
C ILE A 213 7.48 -2.11 -27.57
N LEU A 214 7.36 -3.44 -27.46
CA LEU A 214 6.33 -4.08 -26.64
C LEU A 214 6.49 -3.67 -25.18
N ALA A 215 5.37 -3.49 -24.47
CA ALA A 215 5.39 -3.13 -23.06
C ALA A 215 6.20 -4.14 -22.20
N PRO A 216 6.87 -3.66 -21.14
CA PRO A 216 7.63 -4.51 -20.22
C PRO A 216 6.75 -5.60 -19.60
N ARG A 217 7.42 -6.65 -19.11
CA ARG A 217 6.74 -7.74 -18.40
C ARG A 217 6.21 -7.26 -17.05
N THR A 218 4.95 -7.53 -16.79
CA THR A 218 4.24 -7.11 -15.57
C THR A 218 4.17 -8.20 -14.49
N ASP A 219 4.55 -9.43 -14.83
CA ASP A 219 4.61 -10.60 -13.93
C ASP A 219 5.76 -10.54 -12.90
N CYS A 220 6.64 -9.55 -13.01
CA CYS A 220 7.74 -9.34 -12.08
C CYS A 220 7.33 -8.62 -10.78
N LEU A 221 6.11 -8.11 -10.72
CA LEU A 221 5.58 -7.37 -9.59
C LEU A 221 4.96 -8.31 -8.56
N VAL A 222 5.17 -7.97 -7.30
CA VAL A 222 4.61 -8.67 -6.14
C VAL A 222 3.82 -7.63 -5.32
N PRO A 223 2.59 -7.28 -5.76
CA PRO A 223 1.68 -6.44 -4.97
C PRO A 223 1.38 -7.10 -3.61
N ILE A 224 0.71 -6.39 -2.70
CA ILE A 224 0.27 -6.98 -1.43
C ILE A 224 -0.78 -8.06 -1.70
N GLY A 225 -1.70 -7.79 -2.63
CA GLY A 225 -2.88 -8.57 -2.98
C GLY A 225 -4.11 -8.08 -2.25
N GLU A 226 -5.27 -8.10 -2.92
CA GLU A 226 -6.55 -7.64 -2.36
C GLU A 226 -6.90 -8.33 -1.04
N GLU A 227 -6.87 -9.66 -1.04
CA GLU A 227 -7.15 -10.50 0.13
C GLU A 227 -6.24 -10.16 1.31
N ARG A 228 -4.93 -10.07 1.06
CA ARG A 228 -3.91 -9.84 2.09
C ARG A 228 -3.96 -8.43 2.64
N LEU A 229 -4.18 -7.43 1.79
CA LEU A 229 -4.35 -6.06 2.24
C LEU A 229 -5.64 -5.92 3.04
N LEU A 230 -6.74 -6.58 2.63
CA LEU A 230 -7.99 -6.61 3.38
C LEU A 230 -7.83 -7.25 4.77
N GLU A 231 -7.13 -8.39 4.87
CA GLU A 231 -6.77 -9.02 6.15
C GLU A 231 -5.97 -8.07 7.05
N GLY A 232 -4.95 -7.40 6.48
CA GLY A 232 -4.13 -6.43 7.20
C GLY A 232 -4.94 -5.24 7.73
N LEU A 233 -5.87 -4.72 6.93
CA LEU A 233 -6.75 -3.61 7.34
C LEU A 233 -7.72 -4.03 8.44
N ARG A 234 -8.43 -5.15 8.27
CA ARG A 234 -9.40 -5.67 9.26
C ARG A 234 -8.76 -5.97 10.61
N LYS A 235 -7.49 -6.34 10.60
CA LYS A 235 -6.73 -6.66 11.81
C LYS A 235 -6.32 -5.43 12.61
N GLU A 236 -5.93 -4.35 11.94
CA GLU A 236 -5.29 -3.20 12.59
C GLU A 236 -6.21 -1.97 12.70
N LEU A 237 -7.34 -1.94 11.99
CA LEU A 237 -8.29 -0.84 11.96
C LEU A 237 -9.70 -1.31 12.39
N ASP A 238 -10.42 -0.47 13.13
CA ASP A 238 -11.84 -0.67 13.43
C ASP A 238 -12.67 0.04 12.36
N ALA A 239 -13.39 -0.70 11.53
CA ALA A 239 -14.25 -0.11 10.51
C ALA A 239 -15.46 -1.01 10.26
N ASP A 240 -16.55 -0.41 9.78
CA ASP A 240 -17.79 -1.13 9.48
C ASP A 240 -17.79 -1.64 8.03
N PHE A 241 -17.05 -0.95 7.16
CA PHE A 241 -16.88 -1.29 5.76
C PHE A 241 -15.41 -1.30 5.37
N PHE A 242 -15.05 -2.34 4.62
CA PHE A 242 -13.75 -2.47 3.99
C PHE A 242 -13.93 -2.84 2.53
N PHE A 243 -13.18 -2.18 1.65
CA PHE A 243 -13.07 -2.54 0.25
C PHE A 243 -11.63 -2.36 -0.20
N VAL A 244 -11.11 -3.30 -0.97
CA VAL A 244 -9.77 -3.24 -1.56
C VAL A 244 -9.87 -3.59 -3.02
N VAL A 245 -9.13 -2.86 -3.86
CA VAL A 245 -8.99 -3.12 -5.29
C VAL A 245 -7.53 -3.10 -5.69
N THR A 246 -7.14 -4.06 -6.52
CA THR A 246 -5.84 -4.14 -7.19
C THR A 246 -6.06 -3.89 -8.68
N ARG A 247 -5.50 -2.81 -9.20
CA ARG A 247 -5.60 -2.49 -10.62
C ARG A 247 -4.73 -3.45 -11.45
N PRO A 248 -5.03 -3.64 -12.74
CA PRO A 248 -4.10 -4.24 -13.67
C PRO A 248 -2.76 -3.48 -13.67
N PRO A 249 -1.61 -4.17 -13.86
CA PRO A 249 -0.32 -3.50 -13.96
C PRO A 249 -0.27 -2.53 -15.15
N ALA A 250 0.39 -1.39 -14.95
CA ALA A 250 0.63 -0.35 -15.94
C ALA A 250 2.14 -0.07 -16.07
N VAL A 251 2.51 0.90 -16.91
CA VAL A 251 3.92 1.22 -17.21
C VAL A 251 4.14 2.72 -17.18
N TYR A 252 5.19 3.19 -16.51
CA TYR A 252 5.71 4.56 -16.66
C TYR A 252 7.19 4.49 -17.02
N ARG A 253 7.65 5.31 -17.97
CA ARG A 253 9.08 5.38 -18.35
C ARG A 253 9.76 3.99 -18.42
N GLY A 254 9.13 3.02 -19.09
CA GLY A 254 9.66 1.64 -19.21
C GLY A 254 9.64 0.76 -17.94
N ASN A 255 9.16 1.26 -16.80
CA ASN A 255 9.05 0.49 -15.56
C ASN A 255 7.61 0.04 -15.34
N SER A 256 7.41 -1.27 -15.16
CA SER A 256 6.12 -1.81 -14.74
C SER A 256 5.80 -1.39 -13.31
N PHE A 257 4.54 -1.08 -13.07
CA PHE A 257 4.01 -0.79 -11.75
C PHE A 257 2.57 -1.24 -11.61
N GLN A 258 2.11 -1.36 -10.37
CA GLN A 258 0.75 -1.74 -10.06
C GLN A 258 0.28 -0.94 -8.84
N VAL A 259 -0.99 -0.57 -8.87
CA VAL A 259 -1.62 0.23 -7.82
C VAL A 259 -2.67 -0.59 -7.10
N GLU A 260 -2.66 -0.50 -5.77
CA GLU A 260 -3.69 -1.07 -4.92
C GLU A 260 -4.28 0.03 -4.05
N VAL A 261 -5.60 0.05 -3.92
CA VAL A 261 -6.31 1.01 -3.07
C VAL A 261 -7.22 0.26 -2.11
N GLY A 262 -7.21 0.65 -0.85
CA GLY A 262 -8.12 0.17 0.18
C GLY A 262 -8.88 1.32 0.82
N ILE A 263 -10.14 1.10 1.17
CA ILE A 263 -10.95 2.00 1.99
C ILE A 263 -11.39 1.22 3.22
N ALA A 264 -11.17 1.81 4.39
CA ALA A 264 -11.77 1.39 5.64
C ALA A 264 -12.62 2.54 6.18
N TRP A 265 -13.93 2.33 6.28
CA TRP A 265 -14.90 3.36 6.67
C TRP A 265 -15.70 2.87 7.88
N GLY A 266 -15.88 3.72 8.89
CA GLY A 266 -16.68 3.38 10.08
C GLY A 266 -17.58 4.53 10.49
N ARG A 267 -18.68 4.25 11.20
CA ARG A 267 -19.59 5.25 11.78
C ARG A 267 -19.33 5.38 13.29
N PRO A 268 -18.61 6.43 13.74
CA PRO A 268 -18.41 6.64 15.16
C PRO A 268 -19.74 6.97 15.82
N GLY A 269 -20.11 6.23 16.88
CA GLY A 269 -21.27 6.56 17.72
C GLY A 269 -22.65 6.17 17.19
N ARG A 270 -22.77 5.58 16.00
CA ARG A 270 -24.06 5.08 15.47
C ARG A 270 -24.17 3.56 15.61
N ALA A 271 -25.37 3.08 15.91
CA ALA A 271 -25.67 1.66 15.91
C ALA A 271 -25.60 1.11 14.48
N VAL A 272 -24.97 -0.05 14.29
CA VAL A 272 -24.98 -0.73 12.99
C VAL A 272 -26.36 -1.36 12.83
N LEU A 273 -27.15 -0.87 11.88
CA LEU A 273 -28.44 -1.44 11.55
C LEU A 273 -28.25 -2.59 10.57
N ALA A 274 -28.86 -3.73 10.86
CA ALA A 274 -28.84 -4.90 9.99
C ALA A 274 -30.26 -5.40 9.77
N VAL A 275 -30.47 -6.12 8.68
CA VAL A 275 -31.73 -6.80 8.40
C VAL A 275 -31.57 -8.25 8.81
N ASP A 276 -32.46 -8.77 9.64
CA ASP A 276 -32.50 -10.20 9.96
C ASP A 276 -33.14 -11.04 8.83
N ALA A 277 -33.18 -12.36 9.00
CA ALA A 277 -33.71 -13.28 7.99
C ALA A 277 -35.23 -13.07 7.76
N GLU A 278 -35.90 -12.52 8.76
CA GLU A 278 -37.32 -12.21 8.78
C GLU A 278 -37.64 -10.82 8.18
N GLY A 279 -36.62 -10.04 7.82
CA GLY A 279 -36.76 -8.72 7.18
C GLY A 279 -36.88 -7.55 8.15
N ARG A 280 -36.75 -7.80 9.47
CA ARG A 280 -36.79 -6.77 10.52
C ARG A 280 -35.44 -6.05 10.60
N ILE A 281 -35.50 -4.76 10.89
CA ILE A 281 -34.28 -3.95 11.05
C ILE A 281 -33.89 -4.00 12.52
N VAL A 282 -32.83 -4.74 12.80
CA VAL A 282 -32.30 -4.90 14.17
C VAL A 282 -31.07 -4.04 14.36
N ARG A 283 -30.98 -3.43 15.55
CA ARG A 283 -29.73 -2.80 16.01
C ARG A 283 -28.74 -3.89 16.34
N ARG A 284 -27.70 -4.02 15.54
CA ARG A 284 -26.61 -4.95 15.80
C ARG A 284 -25.62 -4.28 16.74
N HIS A 285 -25.42 -4.85 17.93
CA HIS A 285 -24.33 -4.43 18.79
C HIS A 285 -23.00 -4.72 18.07
N LYS A 286 -22.17 -3.68 17.92
CA LYS A 286 -20.85 -3.80 17.32
C LYS A 286 -20.07 -4.86 18.11
N ARG A 287 -19.63 -5.94 17.45
CA ARG A 287 -18.65 -6.86 18.06
C ARG A 287 -17.44 -6.00 18.43
N LYS A 288 -17.17 -5.80 19.72
CA LYS A 288 -15.94 -5.15 20.17
C LYS A 288 -14.78 -5.96 19.59
N SER A 289 -14.12 -5.41 18.57
CA SER A 289 -12.84 -5.91 18.08
C SER A 289 -11.85 -5.75 19.23
N ALA A 290 -11.56 -6.87 19.91
CA ALA A 290 -10.94 -6.88 21.25
C ALA A 290 -9.48 -6.38 21.31
N LYS A 291 -8.92 -5.80 20.26
CA LYS A 291 -7.50 -5.40 20.20
C LYS A 291 -7.27 -4.24 19.24
N ILE A 292 -7.70 -3.03 19.60
CA ILE A 292 -7.29 -1.83 18.84
C ILE A 292 -6.72 -0.85 19.86
N GLY A 293 -5.43 -0.56 19.70
CA GLY A 293 -4.69 0.35 20.56
C GLY A 293 -5.29 1.77 20.59
N PRO A 294 -4.79 2.65 21.47
CA PRO A 294 -5.44 3.91 21.86
C PRO A 294 -5.53 5.02 20.78
N ALA A 295 -5.39 4.70 19.49
CA ALA A 295 -5.46 5.66 18.40
C ALA A 295 -6.33 5.11 17.27
N GLU A 296 -7.67 5.28 17.35
CA GLU A 296 -8.57 5.26 16.17
C GLU A 296 -10.08 5.45 16.45
N LYS A 297 -10.51 6.06 17.55
CA LYS A 297 -11.85 6.69 17.55
C LYS A 297 -11.74 8.00 16.77
N ARG A 298 -12.08 7.96 15.49
CA ARG A 298 -12.15 9.15 14.62
C ARG A 298 -13.50 9.81 14.77
N SER A 299 -13.55 11.13 14.69
CA SER A 299 -14.81 11.87 14.60
C SER A 299 -15.37 11.82 13.18
N ALA A 300 -16.68 12.05 13.04
CA ALA A 300 -17.30 12.22 11.73
C ALA A 300 -16.81 13.48 10.99
N GLU A 301 -16.26 14.44 11.74
CA GLU A 301 -15.77 15.73 11.23
C GLU A 301 -14.26 15.71 10.89
N ASP A 302 -13.58 14.60 11.14
CA ASP A 302 -12.15 14.49 10.86
C ASP A 302 -11.90 14.28 9.36
N PRO A 303 -10.84 14.91 8.80
CA PRO A 303 -10.35 14.54 7.48
C PRO A 303 -9.93 13.06 7.42
N ALA A 304 -10.22 12.40 6.31
CA ALA A 304 -9.79 11.04 6.04
C ALA A 304 -8.27 10.90 6.17
N ARG A 305 -7.79 9.83 6.80
CA ARG A 305 -6.34 9.56 6.86
C ARG A 305 -5.92 8.77 5.65
N VAL A 306 -4.81 9.20 5.06
CA VAL A 306 -4.21 8.53 3.92
C VAL A 306 -2.99 7.74 4.38
N LEU A 307 -3.06 6.41 4.30
CA LEU A 307 -1.91 5.52 4.47
C LEU A 307 -1.29 5.28 3.11
N ARG A 308 0.00 5.57 2.99
CA ARG A 308 0.73 5.56 1.73
C ARG A 308 1.80 4.49 1.78
N PHE A 309 1.83 3.64 0.77
CA PHE A 309 2.81 2.56 0.68
C PHE A 309 3.53 2.58 -0.67
N ALA A 310 4.82 2.28 -0.64
CA ALA A 310 5.60 2.00 -1.83
C ALA A 310 6.39 0.69 -1.62
N ASN A 311 6.21 -0.30 -2.49
CA ASN A 311 6.85 -1.61 -2.35
C ASN A 311 6.74 -2.21 -0.94
N ARG A 312 5.54 -2.15 -0.35
CA ARG A 312 5.22 -2.60 1.02
C ARG A 312 5.93 -1.84 2.15
N VAL A 313 6.50 -0.67 1.86
CA VAL A 313 7.12 0.24 2.83
C VAL A 313 6.15 1.39 3.11
N PRO A 314 5.81 1.67 4.39
CA PRO A 314 5.02 2.84 4.76
C PRO A 314 5.77 4.15 4.49
N LEU A 315 5.05 5.15 3.98
CA LEU A 315 5.56 6.50 3.76
C LEU A 315 4.91 7.45 4.76
N LEU A 316 5.65 7.89 5.77
CA LEU A 316 5.09 8.70 6.87
C LEU A 316 5.21 10.20 6.61
N TYR A 317 6.33 10.64 6.05
CA TYR A 317 6.67 12.06 5.90
C TYR A 317 6.35 12.59 4.50
N GLN A 318 6.48 13.91 4.28
CA GLN A 318 6.31 14.55 2.97
C GLN A 318 4.96 14.24 2.28
N ARG A 319 3.86 14.24 3.07
CA ARG A 319 2.51 13.91 2.56
C ARG A 319 2.06 14.85 1.44
N SER A 320 2.40 16.13 1.49
CA SER A 320 1.95 17.15 0.52
C SER A 320 2.51 16.96 -0.89
N SER A 321 3.76 16.52 -1.02
CA SER A 321 4.43 16.34 -2.31
C SER A 321 4.06 15.01 -3.00
N CYS A 322 3.56 14.03 -2.22
CA CYS A 322 3.31 12.68 -2.69
C CYS A 322 2.16 12.57 -3.70
N ALA A 323 2.40 11.83 -4.79
CA ALA A 323 1.42 11.49 -5.81
C ALA A 323 0.13 10.89 -5.24
N ILE A 324 0.24 10.01 -4.24
CA ILE A 324 -0.91 9.37 -3.59
C ILE A 324 -1.83 10.42 -2.96
N THR A 325 -1.28 11.30 -2.11
CA THR A 325 -2.07 12.35 -1.45
C THR A 325 -2.69 13.29 -2.47
N LYS A 326 -1.94 13.66 -3.52
CA LYS A 326 -2.44 14.51 -4.61
C LYS A 326 -3.60 13.83 -5.35
N SER A 327 -3.48 12.54 -5.65
CA SER A 327 -4.53 11.75 -6.31
C SER A 327 -5.81 11.66 -5.45
N VAL A 328 -5.65 11.47 -4.13
CA VAL A 328 -6.77 11.48 -3.19
C VAL A 328 -7.47 12.84 -3.15
N LYS A 329 -6.71 13.94 -3.10
CA LYS A 329 -7.27 15.31 -3.12
C LYS A 329 -7.96 15.65 -4.45
N GLN A 330 -7.42 15.16 -5.57
CA GLN A 330 -7.95 15.38 -6.92
C GLN A 330 -9.25 14.62 -7.16
N THR A 331 -9.43 13.45 -6.54
CA THR A 331 -10.65 12.65 -6.67
C THR A 331 -11.83 13.41 -6.07
N ASN A 332 -12.95 13.50 -6.81
CA ASN A 332 -14.16 14.18 -6.36
C ASN A 332 -15.00 13.26 -5.46
N TRP A 333 -14.77 13.33 -4.15
CA TRP A 333 -15.47 12.49 -3.18
C TRP A 333 -16.91 12.91 -2.91
N ARG A 334 -17.29 14.14 -3.29
CA ARG A 334 -18.68 14.62 -3.18
C ARG A 334 -19.63 13.76 -4.02
N GLY A 335 -19.18 13.31 -5.19
CA GLY A 335 -19.92 12.37 -6.03
C GLY A 335 -20.12 10.98 -5.40
N TYR A 336 -19.45 10.68 -4.29
CA TYR A 336 -19.56 9.42 -3.56
C TYR A 336 -20.26 9.56 -2.20
N GLY A 337 -20.93 10.70 -1.96
CA GLY A 337 -21.67 10.95 -0.72
C GLY A 337 -20.83 11.48 0.45
N LEU A 338 -19.59 11.94 0.21
CA LEU A 338 -18.72 12.49 1.24
C LEU A 338 -18.62 14.02 1.19
N ARG A 339 -18.39 14.65 2.33
CA ARG A 339 -18.07 16.08 2.41
C ARG A 339 -16.61 16.31 2.00
N GLN A 340 -16.34 17.33 1.20
CA GLN A 340 -14.97 17.67 0.79
C GLN A 340 -14.90 19.16 0.42
N GLN A 341 -13.87 19.89 0.82
CA GLN A 341 -13.58 21.24 0.32
C GLN A 341 -12.65 21.16 -0.90
N LYS A 342 -12.64 22.20 -1.74
CA LYS A 342 -11.82 22.18 -2.98
C LYS A 342 -10.34 22.06 -2.60
N GLY A 343 -9.66 21.03 -3.12
CA GLY A 343 -8.23 20.80 -2.86
C GLY A 343 -7.88 20.19 -1.49
N SER A 344 -8.89 19.83 -0.68
CA SER A 344 -8.70 19.16 0.61
C SER A 344 -8.98 17.66 0.54
N LEU A 345 -8.64 16.95 1.61
CA LEU A 345 -9.03 15.55 1.78
C LEU A 345 -10.54 15.47 2.07
N PRO A 346 -11.22 14.35 1.72
CA PRO A 346 -12.59 14.15 2.13
C PRO A 346 -12.70 14.13 3.65
N VAL A 347 -13.77 14.70 4.19
CA VAL A 347 -14.12 14.71 5.60
C VAL A 347 -15.07 13.54 5.84
N ALA A 348 -14.53 12.52 6.51
CA ALA A 348 -15.23 11.30 6.84
C ALA A 348 -14.40 10.47 7.84
N PRO A 349 -15.07 9.71 8.71
CA PRO A 349 -14.45 8.76 9.64
C PRO A 349 -13.88 7.53 8.92
N MET A 350 -12.85 7.75 8.09
CA MET A 350 -12.29 6.73 7.21
C MET A 350 -10.78 6.81 7.08
N VAL A 351 -10.22 5.70 6.61
CA VAL A 351 -8.83 5.52 6.23
C VAL A 351 -8.80 5.10 4.76
N ILE A 352 -8.09 5.88 3.96
CA ILE A 352 -7.74 5.53 2.58
C ILE A 352 -6.34 4.95 2.60
N VAL A 353 -6.16 3.79 2.02
CA VAL A 353 -4.87 3.17 1.79
C VAL A 353 -4.59 3.18 0.30
N ALA A 354 -3.38 3.58 -0.09
CA ALA A 354 -2.91 3.35 -1.45
C ALA A 354 -1.48 2.84 -1.44
N HIS A 355 -1.22 1.86 -2.30
CA HIS A 355 0.07 1.21 -2.47
C HIS A 355 0.49 1.28 -3.93
N VAL A 356 1.75 1.64 -4.16
CA VAL A 356 2.40 1.55 -5.47
C VAL A 356 3.49 0.48 -5.40
N ALA A 357 3.31 -0.60 -6.15
CA ALA A 357 4.31 -1.63 -6.37
C ALA A 357 5.05 -1.36 -7.68
N SER A 358 6.38 -1.33 -7.68
CA SER A 358 7.18 -1.23 -8.90
C SER A 358 8.58 -1.80 -8.71
N VAL A 359 9.21 -2.22 -9.81
CA VAL A 359 10.64 -2.53 -9.85
C VAL A 359 11.51 -1.33 -9.47
N TRP A 360 11.08 -0.11 -9.76
CA TRP A 360 11.81 1.10 -9.45
C TRP A 360 10.88 2.28 -9.13
N VAL A 361 10.42 2.39 -7.89
CA VAL A 361 9.52 3.49 -7.47
C VAL A 361 10.17 4.87 -7.69
N PRO A 362 9.51 5.84 -8.35
CA PRO A 362 10.06 7.16 -8.56
C PRO A 362 9.81 8.01 -7.32
N PHE A 363 10.83 8.19 -6.48
CA PHE A 363 10.73 9.04 -5.29
C PHE A 363 11.04 10.51 -5.63
N THR A 364 10.46 11.44 -4.87
CA THR A 364 10.74 12.88 -5.02
C THR A 364 12.09 13.31 -4.45
N SER A 365 12.65 12.50 -3.55
CA SER A 365 13.90 12.76 -2.83
C SER A 365 14.60 11.45 -2.47
N GLU A 366 15.89 11.53 -2.16
CA GLU A 366 16.70 10.38 -1.71
C GLU A 366 16.22 9.79 -0.38
N SER A 367 15.45 10.57 0.41
CA SER A 367 14.82 10.11 1.67
C SER A 367 13.68 9.11 1.44
N LYS A 368 13.12 9.04 0.22
CA LYS A 368 12.09 8.07 -0.18
C LYS A 368 10.78 8.16 0.58
N GLU A 369 10.40 9.36 0.99
CA GLU A 369 9.18 9.62 1.77
C GLU A 369 7.95 9.96 0.91
N ALA A 370 8.14 10.21 -0.38
CA ALA A 370 7.05 10.56 -1.28
C ALA A 370 7.27 9.98 -2.69
N VAL A 371 6.24 9.35 -3.22
CA VAL A 371 6.18 8.96 -4.64
C VAL A 371 5.97 10.22 -5.50
N SER A 372 6.73 10.34 -6.58
CA SER A 372 6.66 11.43 -7.54
C SER A 372 5.36 11.39 -8.35
N ALA A 373 4.79 12.57 -8.60
CA ALA A 373 3.50 12.74 -9.28
C ALA A 373 3.66 12.66 -10.81
N LEU A 374 4.08 11.50 -11.30
CA LEU A 374 4.08 11.20 -12.74
C LEU A 374 2.64 11.04 -13.24
N PRO A 375 2.30 11.53 -14.45
CA PRO A 375 0.94 11.45 -14.99
C PRO A 375 0.39 10.02 -15.04
N GLU A 376 1.20 9.04 -15.47
CA GLU A 376 0.80 7.63 -15.60
C GLU A 376 0.44 7.02 -14.23
N ILE A 377 1.24 7.33 -13.20
CA ILE A 377 0.99 6.84 -11.83
C ILE A 377 -0.25 7.52 -11.24
N THR A 378 -0.37 8.84 -11.43
CA THR A 378 -1.50 9.63 -10.91
C THR A 378 -2.81 9.18 -11.55
N HIS A 379 -2.79 8.91 -12.85
CA HIS A 379 -3.94 8.42 -13.59
C HIS A 379 -4.45 7.08 -13.03
N GLU A 380 -3.57 6.09 -12.88
CA GLU A 380 -3.96 4.78 -12.31
C GLU A 380 -4.40 4.87 -10.84
N LEU A 381 -3.78 5.74 -10.04
CA LEU A 381 -4.22 6.01 -8.67
C LEU A 381 -5.64 6.57 -8.63
N VAL A 382 -5.95 7.56 -9.48
CA VAL A 382 -7.29 8.16 -9.54
C VAL A 382 -8.31 7.12 -9.98
N LEU A 383 -8.03 6.29 -11.00
CA LEU A 383 -8.93 5.23 -11.43
C LEU A 383 -9.23 4.21 -10.30
N ALA A 384 -8.19 3.80 -9.56
CA ALA A 384 -8.36 2.91 -8.41
C ALA A 384 -9.19 3.54 -7.28
N LEU A 385 -8.95 4.83 -6.99
CA LEU A 385 -9.70 5.59 -5.98
C LEU A 385 -11.17 5.77 -6.37
N GLN A 386 -11.45 6.03 -7.65
CA GLN A 386 -12.82 6.14 -8.16
C GLN A 386 -13.57 4.81 -8.07
N GLU A 387 -12.90 3.70 -8.34
CA GLU A 387 -13.49 2.36 -8.21
C GLU A 387 -13.85 2.04 -6.77
N ALA A 388 -12.92 2.29 -5.83
CA ALA A 388 -13.19 2.15 -4.40
C ALA A 388 -14.28 3.13 -3.92
N GLY A 389 -14.27 4.36 -4.43
CA GLY A 389 -15.27 5.39 -4.13
C GLY A 389 -16.69 4.98 -4.54
N ARG A 390 -16.87 4.36 -5.71
CA ARG A 390 -18.17 3.81 -6.14
C ARG A 390 -18.70 2.75 -5.18
N LYS A 391 -17.85 1.83 -4.73
CA LYS A 391 -18.23 0.78 -3.77
C LYS A 391 -18.57 1.35 -2.40
N LEU A 392 -17.82 2.35 -1.94
CA LEU A 392 -18.13 3.09 -0.72
C LEU A 392 -19.48 3.81 -0.83
N ALA A 393 -19.73 4.50 -1.95
CA ALA A 393 -20.99 5.21 -2.18
C ALA A 393 -22.19 4.26 -2.08
N SER A 394 -22.13 3.09 -2.72
CA SER A 394 -23.19 2.08 -2.63
C SER A 394 -23.44 1.61 -1.18
N HIS A 395 -22.39 1.49 -0.37
CA HIS A 395 -22.53 1.13 1.05
C HIS A 395 -23.18 2.27 1.86
N ILE A 396 -22.71 3.51 1.69
CA ILE A 396 -23.27 4.69 2.38
C ILE A 396 -24.76 4.84 2.06
N HIS A 397 -25.14 4.75 0.78
CA HIS A 397 -26.55 4.88 0.36
C HIS A 397 -27.43 3.78 0.95
N ARG A 398 -26.96 2.53 0.94
CA ARG A 398 -27.69 1.40 1.53
C ARG A 398 -27.93 1.61 3.02
N ASP A 399 -26.91 2.04 3.73
CA ASP A 399 -27.01 2.27 5.17
C ASP A 399 -27.89 3.50 5.50
N GLU A 400 -27.78 4.60 4.76
CA GLU A 400 -28.67 5.77 4.92
C GLU A 400 -30.13 5.44 4.61
N GLN A 401 -30.37 4.54 3.65
CA GLN A 401 -31.71 4.02 3.39
C GLN A 401 -32.21 3.18 4.57
N LEU A 402 -31.38 2.29 5.12
CA LEU A 402 -31.72 1.49 6.30
C LEU A 402 -32.03 2.36 7.52
N GLU A 403 -31.26 3.43 7.74
CA GLU A 403 -31.44 4.37 8.84
C GLU A 403 -32.75 5.15 8.70
N ARG A 404 -33.03 5.70 7.52
CA ARG A 404 -34.32 6.38 7.24
C ARG A 404 -35.51 5.45 7.38
N GLU A 405 -35.40 4.20 6.95
CA GLU A 405 -36.46 3.22 7.12
C GLU A 405 -36.68 2.87 8.59
N TYR A 406 -35.60 2.71 9.36
CA TYR A 406 -35.66 2.45 10.80
C TYR A 406 -36.29 3.61 11.57
N GLU A 407 -35.89 4.85 11.28
CA GLU A 407 -36.45 6.07 11.90
C GLU A 407 -37.95 6.21 11.59
N LYS A 408 -38.35 6.02 10.33
CA LYS A 408 -39.78 6.04 9.94
C LYS A 408 -40.59 4.97 10.66
N ARG A 409 -40.06 3.75 10.80
CA ARG A 409 -40.74 2.67 11.51
C ARG A 409 -40.89 2.96 12.99
N THR A 410 -39.79 3.35 13.65
CA THR A 410 -39.79 3.73 15.07
C THR A 410 -40.78 4.87 15.33
N TYR A 411 -40.87 5.83 14.40
CA TYR A 411 -41.85 6.91 14.45
C TYR A 411 -43.28 6.37 14.31
N ILE A 412 -43.59 5.52 13.33
CA ILE A 412 -44.94 4.96 13.18
C ILE A 412 -45.33 4.10 14.41
N GLU A 413 -44.40 3.30 14.92
CA GLU A 413 -44.59 2.48 16.12
C GLU A 413 -44.99 3.31 17.35
N SER A 414 -44.46 4.53 17.50
CA SER A 414 -44.86 5.41 18.62
C SER A 414 -46.29 5.96 18.48
N TYR A 415 -46.85 6.03 17.27
CA TYR A 415 -48.24 6.44 17.04
C TYR A 415 -49.23 5.27 17.04
N LEU A 416 -48.80 4.02 16.86
CA LEU A 416 -49.70 2.86 16.82
C LEU A 416 -50.66 2.78 18.03
N PRO A 417 -50.23 3.02 19.29
CA PRO A 417 -51.13 3.02 20.43
C PRO A 417 -52.22 4.10 20.34
N HIS A 418 -51.87 5.28 19.83
CA HIS A 418 -52.80 6.41 19.67
C HIS A 418 -53.81 6.14 18.55
N VAL A 419 -53.36 5.53 17.44
CA VAL A 419 -54.26 5.08 16.36
C VAL A 419 -55.20 3.99 16.87
N GLY A 420 -54.71 3.05 17.68
CA GLY A 420 -55.53 2.03 18.33
C GLY A 420 -56.63 2.65 19.21
N ALA A 421 -56.29 3.63 20.05
CA ALA A 421 -57.25 4.34 20.89
C ALA A 421 -58.31 5.09 20.07
N GLY A 422 -57.91 5.79 18.99
CA GLY A 422 -58.86 6.47 18.11
C GLY A 422 -59.79 5.52 17.37
N LEU A 423 -59.28 4.38 16.90
CA LEU A 423 -60.11 3.34 16.27
C LEU A 423 -61.09 2.72 17.28
N GLN A 424 -60.65 2.53 18.53
CA GLN A 424 -61.50 2.04 19.61
C GLN A 424 -62.69 2.97 19.87
N GLU A 425 -62.44 4.28 19.89
CA GLU A 425 -63.47 5.29 20.11
C GLU A 425 -64.46 5.38 18.93
N ILE A 426 -63.96 5.40 17.69
CA ILE A 426 -64.80 5.57 16.49
C ILE A 426 -65.65 4.34 16.20
N LEU A 427 -65.08 3.14 16.35
CA LEU A 427 -65.72 1.87 15.99
C LEU A 427 -66.31 1.13 17.19
N ALA A 428 -66.21 1.70 18.39
CA ALA A 428 -66.65 1.09 19.65
C ALA A 428 -66.07 -0.32 19.89
N LEU A 429 -64.76 -0.49 19.62
CA LEU A 429 -64.08 -1.79 19.77
C LEU A 429 -63.88 -2.14 21.25
N SER A 430 -63.89 -3.43 21.57
CA SER A 430 -63.39 -3.92 22.87
C SER A 430 -61.86 -3.79 22.98
N ASP A 431 -61.33 -3.83 24.21
CA ASP A 431 -59.87 -3.77 24.43
C ASP A 431 -59.12 -4.91 23.72
N GLU A 432 -59.69 -6.12 23.69
CA GLU A 432 -59.11 -7.26 22.97
C GLU A 432 -59.08 -7.06 21.44
N GLU A 433 -60.09 -6.37 20.89
CA GLU A 433 -60.17 -6.09 19.46
C GLU A 433 -59.23 -4.94 19.06
N ARG A 434 -59.07 -3.94 19.93
CA ARG A 434 -58.04 -2.90 19.77
C ARG A 434 -56.66 -3.54 19.73
N ASP A 435 -56.32 -4.36 20.71
CA ASP A 435 -54.98 -4.94 20.85
C ASP A 435 -54.65 -5.86 19.66
N ARG A 436 -55.60 -6.70 19.23
CA ARG A 436 -55.48 -7.50 18.00
C ARG A 436 -55.30 -6.63 16.75
N THR A 437 -55.99 -5.49 16.67
CA THR A 437 -55.87 -4.57 15.52
C THR A 437 -54.51 -3.89 15.49
N VAL A 438 -54.00 -3.44 16.64
CA VAL A 438 -52.66 -2.85 16.77
C VAL A 438 -51.58 -3.87 16.43
N GLU A 439 -51.69 -5.11 16.93
CA GLU A 439 -50.75 -6.19 16.63
C GLU A 439 -50.75 -6.55 15.13
N ARG A 440 -51.92 -6.51 14.49
CA ARG A 440 -52.04 -6.72 13.04
C ARG A 440 -51.41 -5.58 12.23
N LEU A 441 -51.59 -4.33 12.66
CA LEU A 441 -50.95 -3.16 12.05
C LEU A 441 -49.42 -3.21 12.19
N ASP A 442 -48.92 -3.59 13.35
CA ASP A 442 -47.50 -3.81 13.62
C ASP A 442 -46.91 -4.92 12.72
N THR A 443 -47.63 -6.05 12.61
CA THR A 443 -47.25 -7.14 11.71
C THR A 443 -47.19 -6.71 10.24
N ILE A 444 -48.16 -5.91 9.77
CA ILE A 444 -48.18 -5.36 8.40
C ILE A 444 -46.98 -4.43 8.17
N LEU A 445 -46.65 -3.59 9.15
CA LEU A 445 -45.48 -2.70 9.11
C LEU A 445 -44.17 -3.50 8.91
N HIS A 446 -44.06 -4.64 9.56
CA HIS A 446 -42.88 -5.52 9.48
C HIS A 446 -42.82 -6.38 8.20
N THR A 447 -43.96 -6.77 7.62
CA THR A 447 -44.02 -7.70 6.47
C THR A 447 -43.60 -7.08 5.12
N SER A 448 -43.57 -5.75 5.02
CA SER A 448 -43.28 -4.93 3.82
C SER A 448 -41.95 -5.25 3.06
N ARG A 449 -41.05 -6.06 3.63
CA ARG A 449 -39.80 -6.48 2.96
C ARG A 449 -39.78 -7.88 2.34
N GLN A 450 -40.67 -8.80 2.73
CA GLN A 450 -40.67 -10.15 2.14
C GLN A 450 -41.03 -10.15 0.64
N SER A 451 -41.85 -9.18 0.19
CA SER A 451 -42.25 -9.08 -1.21
C SER A 451 -41.19 -8.43 -2.12
N LYS A 452 -40.40 -7.46 -1.61
CA LYS A 452 -39.35 -6.80 -2.39
C LYS A 452 -38.05 -7.61 -2.49
N ALA A 453 -37.69 -8.39 -1.47
CA ALA A 453 -36.48 -9.23 -1.50
C ALA A 453 -36.61 -10.49 -2.38
N LYS A 454 -37.83 -10.90 -2.75
CA LYS A 454 -38.09 -12.03 -3.67
C LYS A 454 -38.12 -11.63 -5.15
N GLN A 455 -37.99 -10.34 -5.48
CA GLN A 455 -38.08 -9.81 -6.86
C GLN A 455 -36.75 -9.27 -7.42
N THR A 456 -35.67 -9.31 -6.64
CA THR A 456 -34.29 -8.98 -7.04
C THR A 456 -33.36 -10.11 -6.65
#